data_AF-A0A2E7VF13-F1
#
_entry.id   AF-A0A2E7VF13-F1
#
_cell.length_a   1.000
_cell.length_b   1.000
_cell.length_c   1.000
_cell.angle_alpha   90.00
_cell.angle_beta   90.00
_cell.angle_gamma   90.00
#
_symmetry.space_group_name_H-M   'P 1'
#
loop_
_entity.id
_entity.type
_entity.pdbx_description
1 polymer ?
#
loop_
_entity_poly.entity_id
_entity_poly.type
_entity_poly.pdbx_seq_one_letter_code
_entity_poly.pdbx_strand_id
1 'polypeptide(L)'
;MLRAIVNIFRIPELRNRVFFTLSMLAIYRIGFWIPLAGVNQQQMVEAAQKASESASGWGKFLDYASIFSGGSFSQSTIFGLGIMPYITASIIFQLLQSVMPKLQELKREGAAGQAKITEWTRYATV
;
A
#
# COMPACT_ATOMS: atom_id res chain seq x y z
N MET A 1 -15.72 4.08 24.46
CA MET A 1 -14.53 3.70 23.69
C MET A 1 -13.53 2.86 24.49
N LEU A 2 -13.10 3.28 25.69
CA LEU A 2 -12.16 2.50 26.53
C LEU A 2 -12.62 1.06 26.85
N ARG A 3 -13.93 0.85 27.08
CA ARG A 3 -14.48 -0.51 27.28
C ARG A 3 -14.31 -1.42 26.07
N ALA A 4 -14.30 -0.89 24.85
CA ALA A 4 -14.08 -1.68 23.64
C ALA A 4 -12.64 -2.19 23.57
N ILE A 5 -11.66 -1.35 23.94
CA ILE A 5 -10.24 -1.72 24.02
C ILE A 5 -10.03 -2.80 25.09
N VAL A 6 -10.66 -2.67 26.26
CA VAL A 6 -10.58 -3.70 27.32
C VAL A 6 -11.28 -5.02 26.90
N ASN A 7 -12.36 -4.93 26.12
CA ASN A 7 -13.06 -6.12 25.62
C ASN A 7 -12.24 -6.91 24.58
N ILE A 8 -11.35 -6.25 23.83
CA ILE A 8 -10.40 -6.92 22.91
C ILE A 8 -9.53 -7.91 23.69
N PHE A 9 -9.06 -7.54 24.88
CA PHE A 9 -8.21 -8.40 25.71
C PHE A 9 -8.99 -9.46 26.51
N ARG A 10 -10.29 -9.25 26.74
CA ARG A 10 -11.17 -10.21 27.42
C ARG A 10 -11.66 -11.32 26.51
N ILE A 11 -11.94 -11.04 25.24
CA ILE A 11 -12.46 -12.04 24.30
C ILE A 11 -11.28 -12.74 23.63
N PRO A 12 -11.08 -14.06 23.86
CA PRO A 12 -9.91 -14.78 23.34
C PRO A 12 -9.82 -14.76 21.82
N GLU A 13 -10.96 -14.75 21.11
CA GLU A 13 -11.00 -14.63 19.65
C GLU A 13 -10.49 -13.27 19.15
N LEU A 14 -10.92 -12.15 19.76
CA LEU A 14 -10.45 -10.81 19.40
C LEU A 14 -8.96 -10.66 19.70
N ARG A 15 -8.51 -11.15 20.86
CA ARG A 15 -7.10 -11.16 21.23
C ARG A 15 -6.24 -11.85 20.17
N ASN A 16 -6.65 -13.04 19.72
CA ASN A 16 -5.92 -13.79 18.69
C ASN A 16 -5.88 -13.06 17.35
N ARG A 17 -6.99 -12.44 16.93
CA ARG A 17 -7.03 -11.62 15.70
C ARG A 17 -6.10 -10.41 15.79
N VAL A 18 -6.08 -9.72 16.93
CA VAL A 18 -5.19 -8.56 17.14
C VAL A 18 -3.72 -8.98 17.15
N PHE A 19 -3.37 -10.08 17.83
CA PHE A 19 -2.01 -10.62 17.76
C PHE A 19 -1.62 -11.02 16.34
N PHE A 20 -2.52 -11.64 15.59
CA PHE A 20 -2.27 -11.97 14.19
C PHE A 20 -1.98 -10.72 13.34
N THR A 21 -2.81 -9.68 13.45
CA THR A 21 -2.56 -8.41 12.76
C THR A 21 -1.25 -7.77 13.17
N LEU A 22 -0.93 -7.71 14.47
CA LEU A 22 0.34 -7.17 14.97
C LEU A 22 1.55 -7.97 14.46
N SER A 23 1.46 -9.30 14.44
CA SER A 23 2.50 -10.16 13.90
C SER A 23 2.72 -9.94 12.40
N MET A 24 1.66 -9.79 11.60
CA MET A 24 1.78 -9.45 10.19
C MET A 24 2.45 -8.07 9.98
N LEU A 25 2.08 -7.08 10.78
CA LEU A 25 2.71 -5.75 10.73
C LEU A 25 4.20 -5.82 11.11
N ALA A 26 4.56 -6.65 12.09
CA ALA A 26 5.96 -6.87 12.46
C ALA A 26 6.75 -7.51 11.31
N ILE A 27 6.20 -8.53 10.63
CA ILE A 27 6.81 -9.15 9.44
C ILE A 27 6.99 -8.12 8.33
N TYR A 28 5.95 -7.34 8.02
CA TYR A 28 6.04 -6.24 7.05
C TYR A 28 7.16 -5.25 7.40
N ARG A 29 7.26 -4.90 8.69
CA ARG A 29 8.29 -3.97 9.16
C ARG A 29 9.70 -4.54 9.01
N ILE A 30 9.92 -5.82 9.33
CA ILE A 30 11.20 -6.49 9.12
C ILE A 30 11.56 -6.52 7.63
N GLY A 31 10.58 -6.77 6.75
CA GLY A 31 10.77 -6.75 5.32
C GLY A 31 11.28 -5.41 4.78
N PHE A 32 10.86 -4.29 5.38
CA PHE A 32 11.33 -2.95 5.01
C PHE A 32 12.81 -2.72 5.37
N TRP A 33 13.41 -3.55 6.22
CA TRP A 33 14.84 -3.44 6.56
C TRP A 33 15.73 -4.24 5.62
N ILE A 34 15.17 -4.97 4.66
CA ILE A 34 15.93 -5.75 3.68
C ILE A 34 16.15 -4.86 2.44
N PRO A 35 17.35 -4.27 2.28
CA PRO A 35 17.66 -3.46 1.11
C PRO A 35 17.71 -4.34 -0.14
N LEU A 36 17.32 -3.77 -1.28
CA LEU A 36 17.46 -4.42 -2.57
C LEU A 36 18.95 -4.53 -2.94
N ALA A 37 19.38 -5.75 -3.25
CA ALA A 37 20.74 -6.00 -3.73
C ALA A 37 20.93 -5.31 -5.08
N GLY A 38 21.96 -4.45 -5.19
CA GLY A 38 22.30 -3.74 -6.42
C GLY A 38 21.92 -2.26 -6.47
N VAL A 39 21.32 -1.69 -5.41
CA VAL A 39 21.00 -0.25 -5.35
C VAL A 39 21.92 0.48 -4.37
N ASN A 40 22.53 1.58 -4.83
CA ASN A 40 23.32 2.46 -3.97
C ASN A 40 22.40 3.44 -3.22
N GLN A 41 22.19 3.16 -1.94
CA GLN A 41 21.31 3.95 -1.07
C GLN A 41 21.77 5.42 -0.91
N GLN A 42 23.09 5.70 -0.96
CA GLN A 42 23.60 7.07 -0.83
C GLN A 42 23.18 7.95 -2.02
N GLN A 43 23.21 7.40 -3.23
CA GLN A 43 22.79 8.13 -4.44
C GLN A 43 21.27 8.40 -4.46
N MET A 44 20.46 7.50 -3.88
CA MET A 44 19.01 7.70 -3.77
C MET A 44 18.66 8.77 -2.73
N VAL A 45 19.38 8.83 -1.60
CA VAL A 45 19.22 9.90 -0.60
C VAL A 45 19.55 11.26 -1.22
N GLU A 46 20.68 11.36 -1.94
CA GLU A 46 21.08 12.61 -2.59
C GLU A 46 20.10 13.03 -3.70
N ALA A 47 19.58 12.08 -4.48
CA ALA A 47 18.57 12.37 -5.49
C ALA A 47 17.23 12.82 -4.89
N ALA A 48 16.81 12.22 -3.78
CA ALA A 48 15.60 12.61 -3.06
C ALA A 48 15.73 14.00 -2.43
N GLN A 49 16.89 14.34 -1.87
CA GLN A 49 17.17 15.67 -1.32
C GLN A 49 17.13 16.75 -2.41
N LYS A 50 17.80 16.52 -3.56
CA LYS A 50 17.78 17.44 -4.71
C LYS A 50 16.38 17.63 -5.32
N ALA A 51 15.56 16.57 -5.30
CA ALA A 51 14.18 16.64 -5.79
C ALA A 51 13.22 17.37 -4.83
N SER A 52 13.51 17.39 -3.53
CA SER A 52 12.72 18.11 -2.52
C SER A 52 12.97 19.63 -2.56
N GLU A 53 14.20 20.05 -2.84
CA GLU A 53 14.58 21.47 -3.00
C GLU A 53 13.94 22.11 -4.24
N SER A 54 13.73 21.32 -5.30
CA SER A 54 13.02 21.76 -6.48
C SER A 54 11.51 21.56 -6.26
N ALA A 55 10.79 22.61 -5.84
CA ALA A 55 9.34 22.65 -5.56
C ALA A 55 8.41 22.37 -6.78
N SER A 56 8.81 21.44 -7.64
CA SER A 56 8.04 20.88 -8.75
C SER A 56 7.01 19.86 -8.23
N GLY A 57 5.93 19.65 -8.99
CA GLY A 57 4.90 18.64 -8.65
C GLY A 57 5.47 17.22 -8.48
N TRP A 58 6.63 16.95 -9.08
CA TRP A 58 7.36 15.69 -8.96
C TRP A 58 7.97 15.48 -7.56
N GLY A 59 8.52 16.54 -6.94
CA GLY A 59 9.04 16.49 -5.58
C GLY A 59 7.95 16.18 -4.55
N LYS A 60 6.74 16.74 -4.72
CA LYS A 60 5.57 16.43 -3.89
C LYS A 60 5.08 15.00 -4.07
N PHE A 61 5.07 14.49 -5.30
CA PHE A 61 4.72 13.09 -5.57
C PHE A 61 5.69 12.13 -4.88
N LEU A 62 7.00 12.39 -4.96
CA LEU A 62 8.03 11.59 -4.30
C LEU A 62 7.90 11.64 -2.76
N ASP A 63 7.54 12.79 -2.20
CA ASP A 63 7.31 12.95 -0.77
C ASP A 63 6.10 12.11 -0.30
N TYR A 64 4.96 12.21 -0.99
CA TYR A 64 3.80 11.34 -0.73
C TYR A 64 4.15 9.86 -0.91
N ALA A 65 4.90 9.53 -1.96
CA ALA A 65 5.32 8.16 -2.23
C ALA A 65 6.13 7.57 -1.06
N SER A 66 7.01 8.39 -0.46
CA SER A 66 7.81 8.00 0.71
C SER A 66 6.99 7.79 2.00
N ILE A 67 5.89 8.53 2.17
CA ILE A 67 5.00 8.35 3.31
C ILE A 67 4.18 7.06 3.14
N PHE A 68 3.68 6.80 1.93
CA PHE A 68 2.85 5.63 1.63
C PHE A 68 3.62 4.31 1.50
N SER A 69 4.93 4.34 1.26
CA SER A 69 5.77 3.14 1.32
C SER A 69 6.15 2.71 2.75
N GLY A 70 5.90 3.55 3.77
CA GLY A 70 6.20 3.23 5.17
C GLY A 70 7.64 3.52 5.60
N GLY A 71 8.41 4.22 4.76
CA GLY A 71 9.75 4.73 5.04
C GLY A 71 10.31 5.51 3.84
N SER A 72 11.44 6.19 4.01
CA SER A 72 11.97 7.06 2.96
C SER A 72 12.20 6.26 1.67
N PHE A 73 11.63 6.72 0.55
CA PHE A 73 11.94 6.22 -0.80
C PHE A 73 13.44 6.29 -1.13
N SER A 74 14.22 7.00 -0.29
CA SER A 74 15.69 6.98 -0.31
C SER A 74 16.30 5.63 0.05
N GLN A 75 15.54 4.68 0.61
CA GLN A 75 15.97 3.31 0.82
C GLN A 75 15.19 2.36 -0.08
N SER A 76 15.86 1.85 -1.12
CA SER A 76 15.32 0.81 -1.99
C SER A 76 15.30 -0.51 -1.23
N THR A 77 14.11 -0.98 -0.84
CA THR A 77 13.88 -2.20 -0.06
C THR A 77 12.92 -3.11 -0.82
N ILE A 78 12.88 -4.41 -0.49
CA ILE A 78 11.99 -5.38 -1.18
C ILE A 78 10.52 -4.94 -1.10
N PHE A 79 10.13 -4.26 -0.02
CA PHE A 79 8.82 -3.65 0.16
C PHE A 79 8.84 -2.13 -0.03
N GLY A 80 9.78 -1.59 -0.81
CA GLY A 80 10.02 -0.14 -0.94
C GLY A 80 8.87 0.65 -1.56
N LEU A 81 7.95 -0.02 -2.27
CA LEU A 81 6.68 0.57 -2.75
C LEU A 81 5.48 0.18 -1.87
N GLY A 82 5.66 -0.76 -0.94
CA GLY A 82 4.64 -1.23 -0.02
C GLY A 82 3.35 -1.66 -0.73
N ILE A 83 2.22 -1.11 -0.25
CA ILE A 83 0.88 -1.36 -0.78
C ILE A 83 0.47 -0.39 -1.91
N MET A 84 1.33 0.57 -2.27
CA MET A 84 1.01 1.65 -3.21
C MET A 84 0.64 1.13 -4.61
N PRO A 85 1.32 0.13 -5.20
CA PRO A 85 0.93 -0.40 -6.50
C PRO A 85 -0.51 -0.90 -6.52
N TYR A 86 -0.95 -1.55 -5.43
CA TYR A 86 -2.32 -2.04 -5.28
C TYR A 86 -3.34 -0.90 -5.15
N ILE A 87 -3.02 0.12 -4.35
CA ILE A 87 -3.88 1.31 -4.20
C ILE A 87 -4.07 1.99 -5.56
N THR A 88 -2.98 2.19 -6.30
CA THR A 88 -3.02 2.82 -7.63
C THR A 88 -3.84 2.00 -8.61
N ALA A 89 -3.62 0.68 -8.70
CA ALA A 89 -4.41 -0.20 -9.55
C ALA A 89 -5.91 -0.16 -9.18
N SER A 90 -6.24 -0.14 -7.89
CA SER A 90 -7.63 -0.03 -7.43
C SER A 90 -8.28 1.27 -7.88
N ILE A 91 -7.58 2.40 -7.79
CA ILE A 91 -8.07 3.70 -8.27
C ILE A 91 -8.27 3.66 -9.79
N ILE A 92 -7.34 3.07 -10.54
CA ILE A 92 -7.49 2.90 -12.00
C ILE A 92 -8.76 2.11 -12.33
N PHE A 93 -8.99 0.96 -11.69
CA PHE A 93 -10.21 0.18 -11.95
C PHE A 93 -11.47 0.90 -11.48
N GLN A 94 -11.42 1.68 -10.40
CA GLN A 94 -12.54 2.52 -9.95
C GLN A 94 -12.87 3.61 -10.98
N LEU A 95 -11.86 4.23 -11.61
CA LEU A 95 -12.04 5.20 -12.68
C LEU A 95 -12.51 4.53 -13.99
N LEU A 96 -11.97 3.37 -14.34
CA LEU A 96 -12.38 2.64 -15.55
C LEU A 96 -13.84 2.18 -15.46
N GLN A 97 -14.38 1.92 -14.26
CA GLN A 97 -15.80 1.61 -14.06
C GLN A 97 -16.73 2.78 -14.41
N SER A 98 -16.26 4.04 -14.36
CA SER A 98 -17.09 5.20 -14.72
C SER A 98 -17.08 5.49 -16.22
N VAL A 99 -16.04 5.05 -16.93
CA VAL A 99 -15.84 5.31 -18.36
C VAL A 99 -16.28 4.11 -19.22
N MET A 100 -16.07 2.87 -18.75
CA MET A 100 -16.31 1.67 -19.55
C MET A 100 -17.61 0.95 -19.13
N PRO A 101 -18.61 0.83 -20.03
CA PRO A 101 -19.93 0.27 -19.70
C PRO A 101 -19.86 -1.21 -19.27
N LYS A 102 -18.93 -1.99 -19.85
CA LYS A 102 -18.71 -3.41 -19.48
C LYS A 102 -18.26 -3.59 -18.02
N LEU A 103 -17.41 -2.70 -17.51
CA LEU A 103 -16.97 -2.72 -16.11
C LEU A 103 -18.09 -2.24 -15.18
N GLN A 104 -18.94 -1.34 -15.65
CA GLN A 104 -20.11 -0.86 -14.92
C GLN A 104 -21.18 -1.96 -14.77
N GLU A 105 -21.41 -2.75 -15.82
CA GLU A 105 -22.25 -3.95 -15.76
C GLU A 105 -21.70 -4.98 -14.78
N LEU A 106 -20.39 -5.25 -14.84
CA LEU A 106 -19.73 -6.15 -13.90
C LEU A 106 -19.91 -5.66 -12.45
N LYS A 107 -19.80 -4.35 -12.20
CA LYS A 107 -20.09 -3.78 -10.88
C LYS A 107 -21.56 -3.98 -10.44
N ARG A 108 -22.51 -3.99 -11.39
CA ARG A 108 -23.94 -4.22 -11.14
C ARG A 108 -24.27 -5.67 -10.81
N GLU A 109 -23.42 -6.63 -11.16
CA GLU A 109 -23.54 -8.04 -10.75
C GLU A 109 -23.33 -8.26 -9.23
N GLY A 110 -23.01 -7.19 -8.48
CA GLY A 110 -22.91 -7.24 -7.02
C GLY A 110 -21.64 -7.94 -6.55
N ALA A 111 -21.77 -8.92 -5.64
CA ALA A 111 -20.62 -9.55 -4.98
C ALA A 111 -19.70 -10.30 -5.95
N ALA A 112 -20.27 -10.99 -6.94
CA ALA A 112 -19.51 -11.77 -7.91
C ALA A 112 -18.66 -10.88 -8.85
N GLY A 113 -19.23 -9.77 -9.31
CA GLY A 113 -18.51 -8.83 -10.17
C GLY A 113 -17.48 -7.98 -9.43
N GLN A 114 -17.76 -7.59 -8.18
CA GLN A 114 -16.77 -6.95 -7.30
C GLN A 114 -15.58 -7.87 -7.02
N ALA A 115 -15.81 -9.18 -6.86
CA ALA A 115 -14.73 -10.15 -6.70
C ALA A 115 -13.84 -10.24 -7.95
N LYS A 116 -14.43 -10.29 -9.16
CA LYS A 116 -13.68 -10.27 -10.43
C LYS A 116 -12.86 -8.99 -10.60
N ILE A 117 -13.42 -7.83 -10.28
CA ILE A 117 -12.70 -6.54 -10.34
C ILE A 117 -11.53 -6.54 -9.36
N THR A 118 -11.71 -7.10 -8.16
CA THR A 118 -10.66 -7.21 -7.14
C THR A 118 -9.55 -8.16 -7.61
N GLU A 119 -9.91 -9.25 -8.27
CA GLU A 119 -8.97 -10.18 -8.88
C GLU A 119 -8.15 -9.51 -9.99
N TRP A 120 -8.80 -8.77 -10.90
CA TRP A 120 -8.11 -8.01 -11.95
C TRP A 120 -7.22 -6.90 -11.38
N THR A 121 -7.67 -6.23 -10.32
CA THR A 121 -6.86 -5.25 -9.61
C THR A 121 -5.59 -5.89 -9.05
N ARG A 122 -5.71 -7.11 -8.50
CA ARG A 122 -4.55 -7.87 -8.00
C ARG A 122 -3.60 -8.26 -9.12
N TYR A 123 -4.10 -8.76 -10.25
CA TYR A 123 -3.25 -9.12 -11.39
C TYR A 123 -2.58 -7.91 -12.05
N ALA A 124 -3.21 -6.73 -12.03
CA ALA A 124 -2.58 -5.52 -12.54
C ALA A 124 -1.47 -4.97 -11.62
N THR A 125 -1.40 -5.47 -10.39
CA THR A 125 -0.46 -4.98 -9.36
C THR A 125 0.83 -5.81 -9.29
N VAL A 126 0.74 -7.12 -9.52
CA VAL A 126 1.84 -8.10 -9.41
C VAL A 126 2.53 -8.25 -10.75
#